data_AF-A0A496Y6U2-F1
#
_entry.id   AF-A0A496Y6U2-F1
#
_cell.length_a   1.000
_cell.length_b   1.000
_cell.length_c   1.000
_cell.angle_alpha   90.00
_cell.angle_beta   90.00
_cell.angle_gamma   90.00
#
_symmetry.space_group_name_H-M   'P 1'
#
loop_
_entity.id
_entity.type
_entity.pdbx_description
1 polymer ?
#
loop_
_entity_poly.entity_id
_entity_poly.type
_entity_poly.pdbx_seq_one_letter_code
_entity_poly.pdbx_strand_id
1 'polypeptide(L)'
;MRLGVNGLGRIGKLTLWHHVGRKYVDEIVVNIGRNVGTSLKDIAHYLERDSTYGSLGMYLYGHRTENVIEDVDEKSGTIRVDGMT
;
A
#
# COMPACT_ATOMS: atom_id res chain seq x y z
N MET A 1 -11.09 -5.62 -11.59
CA MET A 1 -10.09 -6.71 -11.64
C MET A 1 -9.30 -6.74 -10.34
N ARG A 2 -9.02 -7.92 -9.77
CA ARG A 2 -8.33 -8.08 -8.47
C ARG A 2 -6.91 -8.61 -8.65
N LEU A 3 -5.95 -8.05 -7.92
CA LEU A 3 -4.56 -8.53 -7.91
C LEU A 3 -4.20 -9.10 -6.54
N GLY A 4 -3.66 -10.32 -6.51
CA GLY A 4 -3.15 -10.94 -5.29
C GLY A 4 -1.63 -10.77 -5.16
N VAL A 5 -1.15 -10.30 -4.02
CA VAL A 5 0.28 -10.23 -3.69
C VAL A 5 0.55 -11.08 -2.45
N ASN A 6 1.33 -12.15 -2.61
CA ASN A 6 1.72 -13.01 -1.49
C ASN A 6 3.15 -12.67 -1.03
N GLY A 7 3.24 -11.93 0.06
CA GLY A 7 4.45 -11.43 0.66
C GLY A 7 4.64 -9.93 0.43
N LEU A 8 4.40 -9.12 1.46
CA LEU A 8 4.65 -7.67 1.43
C LEU A 8 6.12 -7.35 1.78
N GLY A 9 7.06 -7.93 1.03
CA GLY A 9 8.46 -7.52 1.05
C GLY A 9 8.71 -6.28 0.19
N ARG A 10 9.98 -5.92 -0.04
CA ARG A 10 10.32 -4.75 -0.89
C ARG A 10 9.78 -4.89 -2.32
N ILE A 11 9.92 -6.07 -2.94
CA ILE A 11 9.38 -6.33 -4.29
C ILE A 11 7.85 -6.22 -4.28
N GLY A 12 7.17 -6.92 -3.37
CA GLY A 12 5.70 -6.87 -3.27
C GLY A 12 5.17 -5.45 -3.06
N LYS A 13 5.83 -4.67 -2.22
CA LYS A 13 5.49 -3.26 -1.97
C LYS A 13 5.65 -2.40 -3.22
N LEU A 14 6.79 -2.49 -3.92
CA LEU A 14 7.01 -1.71 -5.15
C LEU A 14 6.07 -2.13 -6.29
N THR A 15 5.73 -3.42 -6.37
CA THR A 15 4.69 -3.90 -7.29
C THR A 15 3.34 -3.29 -6.95
N LEU A 16 2.97 -3.23 -5.67
CA LEU A 16 1.74 -2.57 -5.23
C LEU A 16 1.75 -1.09 -5.61
N TRP A 17 2.83 -0.36 -5.30
CA TRP A 17 2.99 1.06 -5.65
C TRP A 17 2.83 1.31 -7.15
N HIS A 18 3.41 0.42 -7.97
CA HIS A 18 3.29 0.48 -9.43
C HIS A 18 1.82 0.33 -9.88
N HIS A 19 1.09 -0.62 -9.31
CA HIS A 19 -0.31 -0.84 -9.67
C HIS A 19 -1.23 0.27 -9.16
N VAL A 20 -0.96 0.82 -7.98
CA VAL A 20 -1.66 1.99 -7.44
C VAL A 20 -1.52 3.19 -8.38
N GLY A 21 -0.30 3.50 -8.83
CA GLY A 21 -0.09 4.63 -9.76
C GLY A 21 -0.68 4.43 -11.14
N ARG A 22 -0.87 3.18 -11.59
CA ARG A 22 -1.45 2.87 -12.90
C ARG A 22 -2.97 2.78 -12.89
N LYS A 23 -3.60 2.48 -11.74
CA LYS A 23 -5.05 2.31 -11.57
C LYS A 23 -5.68 1.33 -12.57
N TYR A 24 -4.95 0.26 -12.93
CA TYR A 24 -5.44 -0.81 -13.82
C TYR A 24 -6.20 -1.92 -13.09
N VAL A 25 -6.10 -1.95 -11.76
CA VAL A 25 -6.80 -2.88 -10.88
C VAL A 25 -7.58 -2.07 -9.87
N ASP A 26 -8.73 -2.60 -9.44
CA ASP A 26 -9.62 -1.89 -8.53
C ASP A 26 -9.31 -2.25 -7.07
N GLU A 27 -8.75 -3.45 -6.85
CA GLU A 27 -8.54 -4.03 -5.54
C GLU A 27 -7.24 -4.85 -5.49
N ILE A 28 -6.44 -4.64 -4.45
CA ILE A 28 -5.19 -5.39 -4.22
C ILE A 28 -5.26 -6.16 -2.91
N VAL A 29 -5.30 -7.49 -3.00
CA VAL A 29 -5.32 -8.36 -1.83
C VAL A 29 -3.90 -8.76 -1.48
N VAL A 30 -3.46 -8.44 -0.27
CA VAL A 30 -2.09 -8.72 0.19
C VAL A 30 -2.11 -9.73 1.32
N ASN A 31 -1.27 -10.76 1.21
CA ASN A 31 -0.90 -11.61 2.32
C ASN A 31 0.53 -11.27 2.76
N ILE A 32 0.79 -11.10 4.05
CA ILE A 32 2.13 -10.77 4.55
C ILE A 32 2.89 -12.03 4.97
N GLY A 33 2.18 -13.14 5.21
CA GLY A 33 2.76 -14.47 5.47
C GLY A 33 3.47 -14.62 6.82
N ARG A 34 3.53 -13.58 7.66
CA ARG A 34 4.11 -13.58 9.01
C ARG A 34 3.29 -12.66 9.92
N ASN A 35 3.30 -12.91 11.23
CA ASN A 35 2.80 -11.95 12.23
C ASN A 35 3.74 -10.74 12.27
N VAL A 36 3.48 -9.74 11.43
CA VAL A 36 4.22 -8.49 11.38
C VAL A 36 3.22 -7.33 11.44
N GLY A 37 3.51 -6.37 12.31
CA GLY A 37 2.55 -5.31 12.67
C GLY A 37 1.63 -5.77 13.79
N THR A 38 1.39 -4.87 14.74
CA THR A 38 0.41 -5.04 15.82
C THR A 38 -0.97 -4.56 15.40
N SER A 39 -1.04 -3.75 14.33
CA SER A 39 -2.24 -3.07 13.84
C SER A 39 -2.23 -2.96 12.30
N LEU A 40 -3.40 -2.75 11.70
CA LEU A 40 -3.48 -2.47 10.25
C LEU A 40 -2.83 -1.13 9.91
N LYS A 41 -2.78 -0.20 10.88
CA LYS A 41 -2.04 1.06 10.76
C LYS A 41 -0.53 0.86 10.62
N ASP A 42 0.05 -0.13 11.29
CA ASP A 42 1.47 -0.45 11.13
C ASP A 42 1.77 -0.92 9.70
N ILE A 43 0.85 -1.71 9.12
CA ILE A 43 0.93 -2.18 7.74
C ILE A 43 0.79 -0.99 6.78
N ALA A 44 -0.19 -0.11 7.02
CA ALA A 44 -0.39 1.11 6.24
C ALA A 44 0.87 1.99 6.26
N HIS A 45 1.44 2.24 7.44
CA HIS A 45 2.68 3.00 7.59
C HIS A 45 3.87 2.32 6.90
N TYR A 46 3.97 0.99 6.99
CA TYR A 46 5.02 0.24 6.28
C TYR A 46 4.85 0.29 4.76
N LEU A 47 3.61 0.30 4.28
CA LEU A 47 3.28 0.44 2.87
C LEU A 47 3.63 1.84 2.37
N GLU A 48 3.38 2.87 3.19
CA GLU A 48 3.65 4.25 2.83
C GLU A 48 5.15 4.53 2.69
N ARG A 49 6.00 3.98 3.56
CA ARG A 49 7.43 4.29 3.59
C ARG A 49 8.30 3.16 3.06
N ASP A 50 9.23 3.51 2.20
CA ASP A 50 10.38 2.70 1.85
C ASP A 50 11.69 3.43 2.16
N SER A 51 12.64 2.71 2.76
CA SER A 51 13.95 3.27 3.14
C SER A 51 14.79 3.71 1.95
N THR A 52 14.55 3.16 0.76
CA THR A 52 15.32 3.42 -0.45
C THR A 52 14.58 4.37 -1.39
N TYR A 53 13.26 4.23 -1.51
CA TYR A 53 12.46 4.99 -2.49
C TYR A 53 11.66 6.15 -1.88
N GLY A 54 11.74 6.37 -0.57
CA GLY A 54 11.01 7.44 0.11
C GLY A 54 9.56 7.04 0.42
N SER A 55 8.62 7.98 0.30
CA SER A 55 7.20 7.71 0.54
C SER A 55 6.45 7.36 -0.74
N LEU A 56 5.37 6.60 -0.61
CA LEU A 56 4.46 6.26 -1.71
C LEU A 56 3.91 7.53 -2.38
N GLY A 57 3.51 8.54 -1.60
CA GLY A 57 3.05 9.80 -2.17
C GLY A 57 4.12 10.44 -3.05
N MET A 58 5.38 10.44 -2.61
CA MET A 58 6.48 11.02 -3.38
C MET A 58 6.79 10.19 -4.63
N TYR A 59 6.64 8.87 -4.55
CA TYR A 59 6.74 7.97 -5.70
C TYR A 59 5.66 8.25 -6.76
N LEU A 60 4.42 8.56 -6.34
CA LEU A 60 3.29 8.81 -7.25
C LEU A 60 3.26 10.23 -7.83
N TYR A 61 3.42 11.24 -6.97
CA TYR A 61 3.17 12.65 -7.31
C TYR A 61 4.38 13.57 -7.09
N GLY A 62 5.52 13.01 -6.69
CA GLY A 62 6.73 13.78 -6.42
C GLY A 62 6.56 14.73 -5.23
N HIS A 63 7.11 15.94 -5.34
CA HIS A 63 7.11 16.94 -4.26
C HIS A 63 5.75 17.56 -3.94
N ARG A 64 4.71 17.32 -4.76
CA ARG A 64 3.38 17.94 -4.62
C ARG A 64 2.37 17.07 -3.87
N THR A 65 2.83 15.94 -3.32
CA THR A 65 1.94 14.96 -2.73
C THR A 65 1.51 15.35 -1.31
N GLU A 66 0.26 15.03 -0.99
CA GLU A 66 -0.24 14.89 0.37
C GLU A 66 -0.25 13.40 0.79
N ASN A 67 -0.85 13.09 1.93
CA ASN A 67 -1.07 11.71 2.37
C ASN A 67 -1.93 10.96 1.34
N VAL A 68 -1.41 9.85 0.83
CA VAL A 68 -2.07 8.99 -0.15
C VAL A 68 -2.79 7.79 0.47
N ILE A 69 -2.56 7.53 1.75
CA ILE A 69 -3.27 6.51 2.50
C ILE A 69 -4.43 7.17 3.24
N GLU A 70 -5.62 6.66 2.97
CA GLU A 70 -6.88 7.10 3.51
C GLU A 70 -7.59 5.88 4.13
N ASP A 71 -8.51 6.13 5.06
CA ASP A 71 -9.50 5.15 5.52
C ASP A 71 -8.94 3.74 5.84
N VAL A 72 -8.17 3.66 6.93
CA VAL A 72 -7.64 2.39 7.46
C VAL A 72 -8.71 1.79 8.39
N ASP A 73 -9.42 0.76 7.91
CA ASP A 73 -10.46 0.06 8.67
C ASP A 73 -9.95 -1.29 9.18
N GLU A 74 -9.65 -1.34 10.47
CA GLU A 74 -9.20 -2.55 11.15
C GLU A 74 -10.27 -3.64 11.28
N LYS A 75 -11.56 -3.30 11.24
CA LYS A 75 -12.64 -4.28 11.36
C LYS A 75 -12.82 -5.05 10.07
N SER A 76 -12.78 -4.34 8.94
CA SER A 76 -12.89 -4.94 7.60
C SER A 76 -11.55 -5.47 7.08
N GLY A 77 -10.42 -4.99 7.61
CA GLY A 77 -9.09 -5.33 7.13
C GLY A 77 -8.71 -4.60 5.84
N THR A 78 -9.33 -3.45 5.55
CA THR A 78 -9.13 -2.70 4.29
C THR A 78 -8.36 -1.42 4.51
N ILE A 79 -7.56 -1.02 3.51
CA ILE A 79 -6.79 0.23 3.50
C ILE A 79 -7.07 0.91 2.17
N ARG A 80 -7.50 2.17 2.20
CA ARG A 80 -7.69 2.93 0.95
C ARG A 80 -6.39 3.64 0.58
N VAL A 81 -5.92 3.46 -0.65
CA VAL A 81 -4.65 4.03 -1.12
C VAL A 81 -4.87 4.70 -2.48
N ASP A 82 -4.74 6.03 -2.53
CA ASP A 82 -4.91 6.84 -3.74
C ASP A 82 -6.20 6.54 -4.53
N GLY A 83 -7.28 6.28 -3.77
CA GLY A 83 -8.60 5.93 -4.30
C GLY A 83 -8.86 4.45 -4.58
N MET A 84 -7.87 3.57 -4.39
CA MET A 84 -7.98 2.10 -4.52
C MET A 84 -8.11 1.41 -3.16
N THR A 85 -8.61 0.16 -3.11
CA THR A 85 -8.84 -0.60 -1.86
C THR A 85 -8.01 -1.89 -1.80
#